data_AF-A0A067NWR9-F1
#
_entry.id   AF-A0A067NWR9-F1
#
_cell.length_a   1.000
_cell.length_b   1.000
_cell.length_c   1.000
_cell.angle_alpha   90.00
_cell.angle_beta   90.00
_cell.angle_gamma   90.00
#
_symmetry.space_group_name_H-M   'P 1'
#
loop_
_entity.id
_entity.type
_entity.pdbx_description
1 polymer ?
#
loop_
_entity_poly.entity_id
_entity_poly.type
_entity_poly.pdbx_seq_one_letter_code
_entity_poly.pdbx_strand_id
1 'polypeptide(L)'
;MSSDRPAAPTGLEDKHFGYTHEAEDKDAKDVDEEEYEAQVASGNERRLICPLETCHDSIPFPLPTGIKNLLSRYHLNDDSSEDSPSDEVTTSYERLNAQISLCKAINLVHTEKAALRYFNMHGLPTKIDFVALPIRILEFQDAIQERATNRERLTDCFIWKSLLNHTSKKGLTLSGIARCGMAQLPSSIISLARPGYYGNKGAHIIEAVVLKLVDPMSDAFAPLSLQAFRALYLIPYVATRLIAQDKHCSITEAWDLLISSAGYGSILQRIEDEDEDELDDIVRSVYLNPTSYMRCTGPRPKPRPLRKKETPAAEPGDLDTGPCRTSARCHPPLREPLELPQKRYHLRSHTKQVLTTVTTDDASS
;
A
#
# COMPACT_ATOMS: atom_id res chain seq x y z
N MET A 1 63.77 13.93 15.22
CA MET A 1 63.30 14.13 16.61
C MET A 1 61.78 14.22 16.56
N SER A 2 61.14 13.45 17.44
CA SER A 2 59.72 13.35 17.79
C SER A 2 58.69 13.05 16.69
N SER A 3 58.25 11.80 16.75
CA SER A 3 57.04 11.26 16.11
C SER A 3 55.91 11.30 17.15
N ASP A 4 54.84 12.05 16.89
CA ASP A 4 53.64 12.04 17.73
C ASP A 4 52.56 11.16 17.07
N ARG A 5 52.33 9.98 17.67
CA ARG A 5 51.17 9.13 17.42
C ARG A 5 50.06 9.52 18.40
N PRO A 6 48.81 9.73 17.95
CA PRO A 6 47.70 9.81 18.88
C PRO A 6 47.29 8.43 19.38
N ALA A 7 47.00 8.37 20.69
CA ALA A 7 46.64 7.20 21.46
C ALA A 7 45.28 6.61 21.06
N ALA A 8 45.18 5.29 21.12
CA ALA A 8 43.93 4.55 20.99
C ALA A 8 43.11 4.63 22.30
N PRO A 9 41.78 4.79 22.24
CA PRO A 9 40.94 4.67 23.41
C PRO A 9 40.75 3.19 23.77
N THR A 10 41.30 2.81 24.92
CA THR A 10 41.00 1.58 25.65
C THR A 10 39.77 1.79 26.54
N GLY A 11 38.84 0.84 26.51
CA GLY A 11 37.87 0.64 27.59
C GLY A 11 36.42 0.93 27.21
N LEU A 12 35.72 -0.10 26.74
CA LEU A 12 34.31 -0.25 27.07
C LEU A 12 34.11 -1.62 27.69
N GLU A 13 33.52 -1.59 28.88
CA GLU A 13 33.32 -2.70 29.79
C GLU A 13 32.23 -3.64 29.27
N ASP A 14 32.56 -4.92 29.15
CA ASP A 14 31.59 -6.01 28.97
C ASP A 14 30.76 -6.16 30.26
N LYS A 15 29.56 -5.59 30.27
CA LYS A 15 28.54 -5.92 31.26
C LYS A 15 27.76 -7.15 30.81
N HIS A 16 28.21 -8.31 31.27
CA HIS A 16 27.42 -9.54 31.31
C HIS A 16 26.17 -9.32 32.18
N PHE A 17 25.02 -9.13 31.55
CA PHE A 17 23.71 -9.35 32.19
C PHE A 17 23.33 -10.82 31.98
N GLY A 18 23.57 -11.63 33.01
CA GLY A 18 22.99 -12.96 33.12
C GLY A 18 21.53 -12.85 33.55
N TYR A 19 20.61 -13.13 32.63
CA TYR A 19 19.23 -13.46 32.96
C TYR A 19 19.05 -14.96 32.76
N THR A 20 19.12 -15.70 33.87
CA THR A 20 18.64 -17.08 33.96
C THR A 20 17.13 -17.02 34.19
N HIS A 21 16.34 -17.20 33.13
CA HIS A 21 14.94 -17.59 33.27
C HIS A 21 14.88 -19.11 33.10
N GLU A 22 15.00 -19.80 34.24
CA GLU A 22 14.64 -21.21 34.34
C GLU A 22 13.13 -21.33 34.47
N ALA A 23 12.58 -22.16 33.59
CA ALA A 23 11.54 -23.15 33.81
C ALA A 23 10.09 -22.71 34.13
N GLU A 24 9.19 -23.59 33.65
CA GLU A 24 7.79 -23.78 34.04
C GLU A 24 6.75 -22.91 33.33
N ASP A 25 6.36 -23.36 32.13
CA ASP A 25 4.96 -23.74 31.83
C ASP A 25 4.89 -24.30 30.40
N LYS A 26 5.21 -25.60 30.27
CA LYS A 26 4.77 -26.44 29.17
C LYS A 26 3.76 -27.39 29.78
N ASP A 27 2.49 -27.16 29.55
CA ASP A 27 1.40 -28.15 29.52
C ASP A 27 0.05 -27.42 29.52
N ALA A 28 -0.22 -26.68 28.44
CA ALA A 28 -1.56 -26.17 28.17
C ALA A 28 -1.82 -26.10 26.65
N LYS A 29 -2.28 -27.25 26.12
CA LYS A 29 -3.16 -27.40 24.95
C LYS A 29 -2.59 -27.13 23.54
N ASP A 30 -1.80 -28.09 23.06
CA ASP A 30 -1.61 -28.36 21.61
C ASP A 30 -2.61 -29.41 21.08
N VAL A 31 -3.60 -29.83 21.88
CA VAL A 31 -4.52 -30.93 21.55
C VAL A 31 -5.52 -30.57 20.44
N ASP A 32 -5.79 -29.29 20.19
CA ASP A 32 -6.80 -28.87 19.20
C ASP A 32 -6.24 -28.61 17.79
N GLU A 33 -4.92 -28.46 17.63
CA GLU A 33 -4.32 -28.14 16.32
C GLU A 33 -4.10 -29.41 15.49
N GLU A 34 -3.63 -30.50 16.12
CA GLU A 34 -3.38 -31.78 15.46
C GLU A 34 -4.69 -32.50 15.04
N GLU A 35 -5.76 -32.40 15.86
CA GLU A 35 -7.07 -32.94 15.52
C GLU A 35 -7.74 -32.16 14.37
N TYR A 36 -7.55 -30.83 14.34
CA TYR A 36 -8.05 -30.00 13.25
C TYR A 36 -7.31 -30.25 11.93
N GLU A 37 -5.99 -30.42 11.95
CA GLU A 37 -5.19 -30.81 10.78
C GLU A 37 -5.54 -32.22 10.26
N ALA A 38 -5.83 -33.17 11.16
CA ALA A 38 -6.27 -34.52 10.79
C ALA A 38 -7.67 -34.51 10.14
N GLN A 39 -8.59 -33.65 10.59
CA GLN A 39 -9.91 -33.48 9.96
C GLN A 39 -9.81 -32.85 8.57
N VAL A 40 -8.89 -31.91 8.36
CA VAL A 40 -8.60 -31.31 7.04
C VAL A 40 -8.05 -32.36 6.07
N ALA A 41 -7.15 -33.24 6.53
CA ALA A 41 -6.60 -34.32 5.71
C ALA A 41 -7.64 -35.36 5.26
N SER A 42 -8.76 -35.48 5.99
CA SER A 42 -9.80 -36.48 5.71
C SER A 42 -10.72 -36.16 4.52
N GLY A 43 -10.55 -35.01 3.86
CA GLY A 43 -11.25 -34.65 2.62
C GLY A 43 -12.76 -34.36 2.77
N ASN A 44 -13.28 -34.37 4.00
CA ASN A 44 -14.68 -34.09 4.31
C ASN A 44 -14.90 -32.61 4.71
N GLU A 45 -14.09 -31.72 4.14
CA GLU A 45 -14.08 -30.29 4.43
C GLU A 45 -15.41 -29.66 3.98
N ARG A 46 -16.35 -29.51 4.91
CA ARG A 46 -17.41 -28.52 4.76
C ARG A 46 -16.71 -27.17 4.72
N ARG A 47 -16.48 -26.64 3.52
CA ARG A 47 -15.91 -25.30 3.32
C ARG A 47 -16.70 -24.33 4.19
N LEU A 48 -16.07 -23.81 5.22
CA LEU A 48 -16.68 -22.78 6.04
C LEU A 48 -16.91 -21.57 5.15
N ILE A 49 -18.15 -21.08 5.13
CA ILE A 49 -18.55 -19.87 4.40
C ILE A 49 -18.65 -18.74 5.43
N CYS A 50 -18.35 -17.52 5.01
CA CYS A 50 -18.61 -16.34 5.82
C CYS A 50 -20.06 -16.36 6.37
N PRO A 51 -20.28 -16.13 7.69
CA PRO A 51 -21.62 -16.18 8.27
C PRO A 51 -22.49 -14.97 7.95
N LEU A 52 -21.95 -13.93 7.33
CA LEU A 52 -22.74 -12.80 6.85
C LEU A 52 -23.58 -13.26 5.64
N GLU A 53 -24.91 -13.24 5.75
CA GLU A 53 -25.85 -13.84 4.78
C GLU A 53 -25.63 -13.44 3.31
N THR A 54 -25.10 -12.23 3.09
CA THR A 54 -24.84 -11.67 1.75
C THR A 54 -23.44 -11.97 1.20
N CYS A 55 -22.60 -12.66 1.97
CA CYS A 55 -21.22 -12.99 1.63
C CYS A 55 -21.08 -14.50 1.40
N HIS A 56 -20.67 -14.87 0.19
CA HIS A 56 -20.42 -16.26 -0.20
C HIS A 56 -18.92 -16.60 -0.23
N ASP A 57 -18.09 -15.76 0.36
CA ASP A 57 -16.65 -15.95 0.35
C ASP A 57 -16.29 -17.07 1.36
N SER A 58 -15.45 -18.01 0.94
CA SER A 58 -14.99 -19.12 1.79
C SER A 58 -14.00 -18.63 2.83
N ILE A 59 -14.05 -19.11 4.06
CA ILE A 59 -13.04 -18.79 5.07
C ILE A 59 -11.67 -19.31 4.61
N PRO A 60 -10.60 -18.49 4.68
CA PRO A 60 -9.27 -18.92 4.24
C PRO A 60 -8.74 -20.05 5.12
N PHE A 61 -8.01 -20.98 4.48
CA PHE A 61 -7.28 -22.06 5.15
C PHE A 61 -5.78 -21.99 4.81
N PRO A 62 -4.87 -22.15 5.80
CA PRO A 62 -5.14 -22.28 7.23
C PRO A 62 -5.77 -21.01 7.83
N LEU A 63 -6.48 -21.14 8.95
CA LEU A 63 -7.18 -20.03 9.60
C LEU A 63 -6.18 -19.06 10.25
N PRO A 64 -6.14 -17.78 9.82
CA PRO A 64 -5.37 -16.76 10.51
C PRO A 64 -5.85 -16.59 11.96
N THR A 65 -4.93 -16.36 12.90
CA THR A 65 -5.22 -16.19 14.33
C THR A 65 -6.32 -15.15 14.58
N GLY A 66 -6.31 -14.03 13.86
CA GLY A 66 -7.36 -13.01 13.96
C GLY A 66 -8.75 -13.51 13.60
N ILE A 67 -8.88 -14.37 12.57
CA ILE A 67 -10.15 -14.98 12.16
C ILE A 67 -10.56 -16.05 13.20
N LYS A 68 -9.62 -16.85 13.70
CA LYS A 68 -9.87 -17.83 14.78
C LYS A 68 -10.48 -17.15 16.00
N ASN A 69 -9.88 -16.04 16.46
CA ASN A 69 -10.38 -15.26 17.60
C ASN A 69 -11.78 -14.67 17.36
N LEU A 70 -12.05 -14.17 16.14
CA LEU A 70 -13.36 -13.64 15.78
C LEU A 70 -14.44 -14.75 15.70
N LEU A 71 -14.09 -15.92 15.19
CA LEU A 71 -14.98 -17.09 15.18
C LEU A 71 -15.31 -17.57 16.59
N SER A 72 -14.32 -17.66 17.48
CA SER A 72 -14.57 -18.02 18.89
C SER A 72 -15.55 -17.05 19.56
N ARG A 73 -15.38 -15.73 19.35
CA ARG A 73 -16.34 -14.73 19.87
C ARG A 73 -17.73 -14.88 19.26
N TYR A 74 -17.80 -15.20 17.97
CA TYR A 74 -19.08 -15.41 17.29
C TYR A 74 -19.83 -16.62 17.85
N HIS A 75 -19.14 -17.73 18.13
CA HIS A 75 -19.75 -18.95 18.68
C HIS A 75 -20.14 -18.83 20.15
N LEU A 76 -19.36 -18.14 20.98
CA LEU A 76 -19.71 -17.91 22.40
C LEU A 76 -21.03 -17.16 22.58
N ASN A 77 -21.42 -16.35 21.59
CA ASN A 77 -22.68 -15.62 21.59
C ASN A 77 -23.87 -16.46 21.08
N ASP A 78 -23.65 -17.64 20.51
CA ASP A 78 -24.72 -18.54 20.04
C ASP A 78 -25.20 -19.48 21.17
N ASP A 79 -24.35 -19.72 22.18
CA ASP A 79 -24.64 -20.61 23.32
C ASP A 79 -25.36 -19.90 24.50
N SER A 80 -25.53 -18.57 24.45
CA SER A 80 -26.25 -17.83 25.50
C SER A 80 -27.75 -18.13 25.41
N SER A 81 -28.22 -18.99 26.31
CA SER A 81 -29.59 -19.49 26.46
C SER A 81 -30.68 -18.39 26.38
N GLU A 82 -31.73 -18.68 25.61
CA GLU A 82 -32.88 -17.81 25.25
C GLU A 82 -33.76 -17.32 26.43
N ASP A 83 -33.43 -17.62 27.69
CA ASP A 83 -34.34 -17.44 28.82
C ASP A 83 -34.39 -16.02 29.42
N SER A 84 -33.69 -15.02 28.85
CA SER A 84 -33.70 -13.62 29.33
C SER A 84 -34.27 -12.64 28.28
N PRO A 85 -35.56 -12.26 28.37
CA PRO A 85 -36.24 -11.44 27.36
C PRO A 85 -35.90 -9.94 27.38
N SER A 86 -35.05 -9.46 28.30
CA SER A 86 -34.68 -8.03 28.37
C SER A 86 -33.50 -7.61 27.51
N ASP A 87 -32.72 -8.54 26.94
CA ASP A 87 -31.46 -8.24 26.25
C ASP A 87 -31.43 -8.56 24.73
N GLU A 88 -32.56 -8.98 24.16
CA GLU A 88 -32.65 -9.48 22.77
C GLU A 88 -32.12 -8.50 21.70
N VAL A 89 -32.36 -7.20 21.88
CA VAL A 89 -31.93 -6.16 20.93
C VAL A 89 -30.40 -5.97 20.94
N THR A 90 -29.79 -6.02 22.13
CA THR A 90 -28.34 -5.87 22.29
C THR A 90 -27.60 -7.05 21.67
N THR A 91 -28.08 -8.27 21.93
CA THR A 91 -27.51 -9.52 21.40
C THR A 91 -27.55 -9.58 19.86
N SER A 92 -28.64 -9.12 19.25
CA SER A 92 -28.79 -9.08 17.79
C SER A 92 -27.79 -8.13 17.11
N TYR A 93 -27.61 -6.93 17.67
CA TYR A 93 -26.66 -5.94 17.16
C TYR A 93 -25.20 -6.41 17.30
N GLU A 94 -24.84 -7.00 18.45
CA GLU A 94 -23.51 -7.55 18.68
C GLU A 94 -23.19 -8.71 17.74
N ARG A 95 -24.15 -9.62 17.51
CA ARG A 95 -24.01 -10.71 16.54
C ARG A 95 -23.75 -10.19 15.13
N LEU A 96 -24.51 -9.19 14.67
CA LEU A 96 -24.30 -8.58 13.36
C LEU A 96 -22.93 -7.92 13.23
N ASN A 97 -22.47 -7.20 14.27
CA ASN A 97 -21.14 -6.60 14.28
C ASN A 97 -20.02 -7.64 14.23
N ALA A 98 -20.18 -8.77 14.93
CA ALA A 98 -19.24 -9.88 14.86
C ALA A 98 -19.19 -10.47 13.44
N GLN A 99 -20.34 -10.69 12.79
CA GLN A 99 -20.42 -11.17 11.40
C GLN A 99 -19.76 -10.20 10.41
N ILE A 100 -20.01 -8.90 10.55
CA ILE A 100 -19.39 -7.86 9.70
C ILE A 100 -17.87 -7.86 9.89
N SER A 101 -17.40 -7.94 11.13
CA SER A 101 -15.97 -7.94 11.46
C SER A 101 -15.27 -9.17 10.88
N LEU A 102 -15.88 -10.35 11.03
CA LEU A 102 -15.40 -11.59 10.46
C LEU A 102 -15.38 -11.55 8.92
N CYS A 103 -16.44 -11.04 8.29
CA CYS A 103 -16.50 -10.85 6.84
C CYS A 103 -15.38 -9.94 6.33
N LYS A 104 -15.10 -8.83 7.03
CA LYS A 104 -13.99 -7.93 6.68
C LYS A 104 -12.64 -8.64 6.78
N ALA A 105 -12.40 -9.39 7.85
CA ALA A 105 -11.16 -10.14 8.04
C ALA A 105 -10.94 -11.21 6.96
N ILE A 106 -11.98 -11.97 6.60
CA ILE A 106 -11.96 -12.95 5.51
C ILE A 106 -11.60 -12.27 4.18
N ASN A 107 -12.28 -11.17 3.85
CA ASN A 107 -12.02 -10.42 2.62
C ASN A 107 -10.61 -9.85 2.57
N LEU A 108 -10.09 -9.40 3.71
CA LEU A 108 -8.73 -8.87 3.82
C LEU A 108 -7.70 -9.94 3.46
N VAL A 109 -7.82 -11.15 4.03
CA VAL A 109 -6.90 -12.26 3.74
C VAL A 109 -6.98 -12.69 2.27
N HIS A 110 -8.17 -12.73 1.67
CA HIS A 110 -8.31 -13.03 0.25
C HIS A 110 -7.66 -11.98 -0.65
N THR A 111 -7.86 -10.71 -0.33
CA THR A 111 -7.29 -9.59 -1.09
C THR A 111 -5.77 -9.52 -0.94
N GLU A 112 -5.22 -9.81 0.23
CA GLU A 112 -3.77 -9.98 0.45
C GLU A 112 -3.20 -11.14 -0.35
N LYS A 113 -3.86 -12.31 -0.34
CA LYS A 113 -3.42 -13.47 -1.13
C LYS A 113 -3.44 -13.16 -2.63
N ALA A 114 -4.45 -12.44 -3.10
CA ALA A 114 -4.52 -11.97 -4.49
C ALA A 114 -3.39 -10.98 -4.81
N ALA A 115 -3.10 -10.04 -3.90
CA ALA A 115 -2.02 -9.08 -4.04
C ALA A 115 -0.64 -9.75 -4.06
N LEU A 116 -0.38 -10.72 -3.17
CA LEU A 116 0.85 -11.52 -3.18
C LEU A 116 1.02 -12.30 -4.48
N ARG A 117 -0.04 -12.90 -5.01
CA ARG A 117 -0.01 -13.57 -6.32
C ARG A 117 0.36 -12.61 -7.43
N TYR A 118 -0.23 -11.42 -7.44
CA TYR A 118 0.10 -10.37 -8.41
C TYR A 118 1.58 -9.95 -8.30
N PHE A 119 2.08 -9.72 -7.09
CA PHE A 119 3.47 -9.35 -6.84
C PHE A 119 4.43 -10.44 -7.33
N ASN A 120 4.17 -11.70 -6.99
CA ASN A 120 4.98 -12.84 -7.44
C ASN A 120 4.99 -12.98 -8.96
N MET A 121 3.83 -12.86 -9.60
CA MET A 121 3.70 -12.96 -11.06
C MET A 121 4.46 -11.86 -11.82
N HIS A 122 4.53 -10.65 -11.25
CA HIS A 122 5.21 -9.50 -11.84
C HIS A 122 6.62 -9.25 -11.25
N GLY A 123 7.12 -10.15 -10.40
CA GLY A 123 8.41 -10.03 -9.72
C GLY A 123 8.54 -8.74 -8.91
N LEU A 124 7.47 -8.27 -8.28
CA LEU A 124 7.46 -7.07 -7.44
C LEU A 124 8.01 -7.39 -6.04
N PRO A 125 8.74 -6.46 -5.41
CA PRO A 125 9.24 -6.67 -4.06
C PRO A 125 8.09 -6.72 -3.06
N THR A 126 8.00 -7.80 -2.28
CA THR A 126 7.03 -7.92 -1.17
C THR A 126 7.57 -7.31 0.12
N LYS A 127 8.90 -7.26 0.29
CA LYS A 127 9.61 -6.62 1.40
C LYS A 127 10.37 -5.41 0.86
N ILE A 128 10.00 -4.23 1.33
CA ILE A 128 10.63 -2.96 0.96
C ILE A 128 11.44 -2.48 2.16
N ASP A 129 12.68 -2.05 1.91
CA ASP A 129 13.50 -1.38 2.92
C ASP A 129 13.04 0.08 3.04
N PHE A 130 12.08 0.33 3.93
CA PHE A 130 11.53 1.66 4.18
C PHE A 130 12.51 2.57 4.92
N VAL A 131 13.46 2.01 5.68
CA VAL A 131 14.51 2.76 6.39
C VAL A 131 15.49 3.41 5.39
N ALA A 132 15.83 2.71 4.30
CA ALA A 132 16.67 3.27 3.23
C ALA A 132 15.93 4.22 2.28
N LEU A 133 14.59 4.20 2.28
CA LEU A 133 13.77 4.92 1.31
C LEU A 133 14.00 6.45 1.31
N PRO A 134 14.10 7.15 2.47
CA PRO A 134 14.38 8.58 2.48
C PRO A 134 15.67 8.97 1.76
N ILE A 135 16.75 8.20 1.95
CA ILE A 135 18.04 8.45 1.28
C ILE A 135 17.86 8.38 -0.23
N ARG A 136 17.16 7.35 -0.70
CA ARG A 136 16.89 7.16 -2.14
C ARG A 136 16.06 8.30 -2.71
N ILE A 137 15.10 8.84 -1.96
CA ILE A 137 14.30 9.99 -2.40
C ILE A 137 15.16 11.25 -2.50
N LEU A 138 16.08 11.46 -1.55
CA LEU A 138 17.00 12.60 -1.56
C LEU A 138 17.94 12.60 -2.77
N GLU A 139 18.21 11.45 -3.38
CA GLU A 139 18.95 11.39 -4.66
C GLU A 139 18.24 12.11 -5.80
N PHE A 140 16.92 12.33 -5.67
CA PHE A 140 16.13 13.07 -6.64
C PHE A 140 15.87 14.53 -6.22
N GLN A 141 16.52 15.03 -5.16
CA GLN A 141 16.25 16.36 -4.59
C GLN A 141 16.24 17.47 -5.64
N ASP A 142 17.32 17.62 -6.40
CA ASP A 142 17.42 18.69 -7.41
C ASP A 142 16.30 18.58 -8.45
N ALA A 143 15.96 17.36 -8.85
CA ALA A 143 14.90 17.09 -9.82
C ALA A 143 13.49 17.31 -9.25
N ILE A 144 13.29 17.16 -7.94
CA ILE A 144 12.03 17.48 -7.24
C ILE A 144 11.91 19.00 -7.13
N GLN A 145 12.97 19.67 -6.67
CA GLN A 145 13.00 21.13 -6.48
C GLN A 145 12.83 21.88 -7.79
N GLU A 146 13.49 21.43 -8.88
CA GLU A 146 13.32 22.01 -10.21
C GLU A 146 11.84 21.97 -10.63
N ARG A 147 11.15 20.84 -10.45
CA ARG A 147 9.73 20.72 -10.85
C ARG A 147 8.78 21.44 -9.91
N ALA A 148 9.17 21.65 -8.65
CA ALA A 148 8.37 22.36 -7.68
C ALA A 148 8.49 23.89 -7.80
N THR A 149 9.58 24.41 -8.37
CA THR A 149 9.83 25.86 -8.49
C THR A 149 9.79 26.38 -9.93
N ASN A 150 9.94 25.51 -10.93
CA ASN A 150 9.90 25.89 -12.34
C ASN A 150 8.68 25.29 -13.06
N ARG A 151 7.72 26.17 -13.40
CA ARG A 151 6.46 25.79 -14.06
C ARG A 151 6.67 25.20 -15.46
N GLU A 152 7.61 25.73 -16.24
CA GLU A 152 7.88 25.22 -17.59
C GLU A 152 8.38 23.77 -17.52
N ARG A 153 9.35 23.53 -16.62
CA ARG A 153 9.84 22.18 -16.33
C ARG A 153 8.70 21.29 -15.85
N LEU A 154 7.85 21.74 -14.92
CA LEU A 154 6.69 20.96 -14.49
C LEU A 154 5.82 20.56 -15.68
N THR A 155 5.43 21.52 -16.53
CA THR A 155 4.54 21.28 -17.67
C THR A 155 5.12 20.33 -18.70
N ASP A 156 6.45 20.25 -18.82
CA ASP A 156 7.13 19.32 -19.73
C ASP A 156 7.27 17.90 -19.20
N CYS A 157 7.03 17.68 -17.91
CA CYS A 157 7.16 16.37 -17.29
C CYS A 157 6.10 15.39 -17.83
N PHE A 158 6.55 14.21 -18.28
CA PHE A 158 5.67 13.13 -18.74
C PHE A 158 4.60 12.79 -17.70
N ILE A 159 4.99 12.65 -16.43
CA ILE A 159 4.09 12.27 -15.33
C ILE A 159 2.99 13.31 -15.13
N TRP A 160 3.35 14.60 -15.19
CA TRP A 160 2.39 15.70 -15.12
C TRP A 160 1.41 15.68 -16.31
N LYS A 161 1.93 15.54 -17.54
CA LYS A 161 1.11 15.43 -18.76
C LYS A 161 0.14 14.24 -18.69
N SER A 162 0.61 13.10 -18.21
CA SER A 162 -0.20 11.90 -18.02
C SER A 162 -1.33 12.13 -17.01
N LEU A 163 -1.03 12.72 -15.85
CA LEU A 163 -2.04 13.09 -14.86
C LEU A 163 -3.12 14.01 -15.46
N LEU A 164 -2.71 15.09 -16.14
CA LEU A 164 -3.64 16.03 -16.77
C LEU A 164 -4.52 15.38 -17.83
N ASN A 165 -3.96 14.47 -18.62
CA ASN A 165 -4.69 13.72 -19.62
C ASN A 165 -5.76 12.82 -18.96
N HIS A 166 -5.41 12.13 -17.89
CA HIS A 166 -6.35 11.29 -17.15
C HIS A 166 -7.48 12.11 -16.49
N THR A 167 -7.17 13.27 -15.89
CA THR A 167 -8.19 14.14 -15.29
C THR A 167 -9.10 14.73 -16.36
N SER A 168 -8.54 15.16 -17.49
CA SER A 168 -9.29 15.71 -18.62
C SER A 168 -10.27 14.68 -19.22
N LYS A 169 -9.86 13.42 -19.36
CA LYS A 169 -10.74 12.31 -19.80
C LYS A 169 -11.93 12.07 -18.86
N LYS A 170 -11.82 12.47 -17.59
CA LYS A 170 -12.90 12.41 -16.60
C LYS A 170 -13.71 13.71 -16.51
N GLY A 171 -13.47 14.67 -17.42
CA GLY A 171 -14.15 15.96 -17.43
C GLY A 171 -13.66 16.93 -16.36
N LEU A 172 -12.52 16.66 -15.72
CA LEU A 172 -11.96 17.50 -14.66
C LEU A 172 -10.83 18.38 -15.20
N THR A 173 -10.96 19.68 -14.95
CA THR A 173 -9.90 20.66 -15.18
C THR A 173 -9.06 20.85 -13.92
N LEU A 174 -7.82 21.36 -14.06
CA LEU A 174 -6.99 21.72 -12.89
C LEU A 174 -7.69 22.69 -11.94
N SER A 175 -8.39 23.69 -12.47
CA SER A 175 -9.19 24.62 -11.66
C SER A 175 -10.39 23.95 -10.99
N GLY A 176 -10.94 22.89 -11.58
CA GLY A 176 -11.94 22.04 -10.93
C GLY A 176 -11.35 21.31 -9.73
N ILE A 177 -10.20 20.66 -9.92
CA ILE A 177 -9.47 19.93 -8.87
C ILE A 177 -9.09 20.86 -7.73
N ALA A 178 -8.55 22.05 -8.05
CA ALA A 178 -8.17 23.05 -7.06
C ALA A 178 -9.34 23.50 -6.17
N ARG A 179 -10.57 23.53 -6.70
CA ARG A 179 -11.77 23.93 -5.96
C ARG A 179 -12.40 22.81 -5.13
N CYS A 180 -12.32 21.56 -5.59
CA CYS A 180 -12.98 20.43 -4.93
C CYS A 180 -12.29 19.99 -3.64
N GLY A 181 -11.01 20.32 -3.43
CA GLY A 181 -10.23 19.76 -2.33
C GLY A 181 -10.06 18.23 -2.45
N MET A 182 -9.08 17.65 -1.75
CA MET A 182 -8.72 16.24 -1.96
C MET A 182 -9.85 15.26 -1.64
N ALA A 183 -10.67 15.56 -0.62
CA ALA A 183 -11.75 14.67 -0.17
C ALA A 183 -12.92 14.54 -1.16
N GLN A 184 -13.11 15.51 -2.06
CA GLN A 184 -14.21 15.49 -3.04
C GLN A 184 -13.75 15.02 -4.42
N LEU A 185 -12.46 14.72 -4.60
CA LEU A 185 -11.97 14.21 -5.87
C LEU A 185 -12.51 12.80 -6.12
N PRO A 186 -12.86 12.46 -7.38
CA PRO A 186 -13.26 11.10 -7.71
C PRO A 186 -12.18 10.10 -7.32
N SER A 187 -12.60 8.95 -6.79
CA SER A 187 -11.69 7.86 -6.40
C SER A 187 -10.76 7.43 -7.55
N SER A 188 -11.24 7.49 -8.80
CA SER A 188 -10.43 7.20 -9.99
C SER A 188 -9.26 8.15 -10.22
N ILE A 189 -9.32 9.39 -9.74
CA ILE A 189 -8.19 10.33 -9.79
C ILE A 189 -7.23 10.05 -8.64
N ILE A 190 -7.78 9.85 -7.43
CA ILE A 190 -6.98 9.51 -6.24
C ILE A 190 -6.21 8.21 -6.45
N SER A 191 -6.80 7.21 -7.13
CA SER A 191 -6.14 5.94 -7.41
C SER A 191 -4.93 6.08 -8.34
N LEU A 192 -4.95 7.03 -9.27
CA LEU A 192 -3.81 7.31 -10.17
C LEU A 192 -2.65 7.99 -9.44
N ALA A 193 -2.93 8.60 -8.29
CA ALA A 193 -1.96 9.33 -7.49
C ALA A 193 -1.31 8.46 -6.39
N ARG A 194 -1.62 7.17 -6.33
CA ARG A 194 -1.03 6.24 -5.36
C ARG A 194 0.40 5.85 -5.78
N PRO A 195 1.30 5.54 -4.85
CA PRO A 195 2.72 5.30 -5.16
C PRO A 195 3.01 3.87 -5.69
N GLY A 196 2.04 3.20 -6.29
CA GLY A 196 2.22 1.82 -6.79
C GLY A 196 2.45 0.81 -5.68
N TYR A 197 3.37 -0.13 -5.89
CA TYR A 197 3.68 -1.20 -4.93
C TYR A 197 4.27 -0.73 -3.60
N TYR A 198 4.69 0.54 -3.50
CA TYR A 198 5.13 1.15 -2.25
C TYR A 198 3.98 1.37 -1.24
N GLY A 199 2.73 1.39 -1.72
CA GLY A 199 1.52 1.51 -0.91
C GLY A 199 1.50 2.69 0.07
N ASN A 200 0.78 2.54 1.18
CA ASN A 200 0.52 3.66 2.09
C ASN A 200 1.75 4.04 2.92
N LYS A 201 2.53 3.04 3.39
CA LYS A 201 3.81 3.28 4.08
C LYS A 201 4.77 4.12 3.24
N GLY A 202 4.96 3.72 1.98
CA GLY A 202 5.84 4.46 1.07
C GLY A 202 5.30 5.84 0.70
N ALA A 203 3.98 6.01 0.52
CA ALA A 203 3.39 7.34 0.33
C ALA A 203 3.73 8.28 1.49
N HIS A 204 3.60 7.81 2.74
CA HIS A 204 3.84 8.60 3.93
C HIS A 204 5.30 9.06 4.02
N ILE A 205 6.26 8.16 3.78
CA ILE A 205 7.69 8.48 3.77
C ILE A 205 8.02 9.46 2.63
N ILE A 206 7.50 9.20 1.42
CA ILE A 206 7.70 10.10 0.28
C ILE A 206 7.15 11.50 0.61
N GLU A 207 5.96 11.58 1.18
CA GLU A 207 5.35 12.85 1.56
C GLU A 207 6.20 13.62 2.57
N ALA A 208 6.67 12.94 3.63
CA ALA A 208 7.49 13.55 4.68
C ALA A 208 8.79 14.14 4.12
N VAL A 209 9.48 13.41 3.24
CA VAL A 209 10.71 13.89 2.59
C VAL A 209 10.40 15.02 1.62
N VAL A 210 9.40 14.88 0.76
CA VAL A 210 9.02 15.90 -0.22
C VAL A 210 8.62 17.21 0.44
N LEU A 211 7.92 17.16 1.58
CA LEU A 211 7.52 18.35 2.33
C LEU A 211 8.72 19.20 2.77
N LYS A 212 9.90 18.60 2.96
CA LYS A 212 11.14 19.31 3.29
C LYS A 212 11.82 19.94 2.08
N LEU A 213 11.60 19.38 0.91
CA LEU A 213 12.30 19.78 -0.31
C LEU A 213 11.58 20.92 -1.05
N VAL A 214 10.28 21.07 -0.85
CA VAL A 214 9.43 21.98 -1.61
C VAL A 214 9.19 23.27 -0.83
N ASP A 215 9.44 24.40 -1.49
CA ASP A 215 9.04 25.73 -0.99
C ASP A 215 7.51 25.87 -1.02
N PRO A 216 6.86 26.08 0.14
CA PRO A 216 5.40 26.25 0.19
C PRO A 216 4.91 27.52 -0.51
N MET A 217 5.78 28.49 -0.79
CA MET A 217 5.44 29.76 -1.42
C MET A 217 5.57 29.75 -2.96
N SER A 218 5.92 28.60 -3.56
CA SER A 218 6.08 28.51 -5.01
C SER A 218 4.73 28.58 -5.74
N ASP A 219 4.64 29.49 -6.71
CA ASP A 219 3.48 29.61 -7.61
C ASP A 219 3.52 28.65 -8.80
N ALA A 220 4.57 27.82 -8.92
CA ALA A 220 4.78 26.96 -10.10
C ALA A 220 3.65 25.94 -10.32
N PHE A 221 2.99 25.51 -9.23
CA PHE A 221 1.93 24.52 -9.25
C PHE A 221 0.51 25.13 -9.17
N ALA A 222 0.38 26.45 -9.24
CA ALA A 222 -0.92 27.10 -9.35
C ALA A 222 -1.68 26.59 -10.60
N PRO A 223 -2.98 26.27 -10.49
CA PRO A 223 -3.88 26.66 -9.40
C PRO A 223 -4.02 25.65 -8.26
N LEU A 224 -3.25 24.56 -8.25
CA LEU A 224 -3.36 23.56 -7.17
C LEU A 224 -2.84 24.13 -5.84
N SER A 225 -3.41 23.67 -4.74
CA SER A 225 -2.78 23.87 -3.42
C SER A 225 -1.52 23.01 -3.31
N LEU A 226 -0.60 23.37 -2.42
CA LEU A 226 0.60 22.56 -2.14
C LEU A 226 0.23 21.11 -1.76
N GLN A 227 -0.84 20.92 -0.97
CA GLN A 227 -1.30 19.58 -0.59
C GLN A 227 -1.77 18.78 -1.81
N ALA A 228 -2.59 19.38 -2.69
CA ALA A 228 -3.06 18.71 -3.89
C ALA A 228 -1.90 18.43 -4.87
N PHE A 229 -0.96 19.37 -5.00
CA PHE A 229 0.24 19.19 -5.82
C PHE A 229 1.13 18.05 -5.31
N ARG A 230 1.37 17.99 -4.00
CA ARG A 230 2.14 16.89 -3.38
C ARG A 230 1.46 15.54 -3.62
N ALA A 231 0.19 15.45 -3.26
CA ALA A 231 -0.57 14.20 -3.33
C ALA A 231 -0.75 13.71 -4.77
N LEU A 232 -1.15 14.59 -5.69
CA LEU A 232 -1.51 14.19 -7.06
C LEU A 232 -0.31 14.09 -8.00
N TYR A 233 0.78 14.81 -7.74
CA TYR A 233 1.94 14.83 -8.64
C TYR A 233 3.25 14.41 -7.98
N LEU A 234 3.70 15.07 -6.91
CA LEU A 234 5.05 14.82 -6.42
C LEU A 234 5.22 13.41 -5.85
N ILE A 235 4.24 12.89 -5.12
CA ILE A 235 4.28 11.51 -4.61
C ILE A 235 4.36 10.52 -5.80
N PRO A 236 3.47 10.54 -6.80
CA PRO A 236 3.59 9.70 -7.99
C PRO A 236 4.89 9.89 -8.77
N TYR A 237 5.38 11.13 -8.88
CA TYR A 237 6.63 11.44 -9.57
C TYR A 237 7.83 10.76 -8.93
N VAL A 238 7.96 10.88 -7.60
CA VAL A 238 9.04 10.25 -6.83
C VAL A 238 8.88 8.73 -6.85
N ALA A 239 7.68 8.21 -6.61
CA ALA A 239 7.42 6.77 -6.67
C ALA A 239 7.76 6.17 -8.03
N THR A 240 7.41 6.84 -9.13
CA THR A 240 7.77 6.38 -10.50
C THR A 240 9.28 6.30 -10.69
N ARG A 241 10.05 7.27 -10.17
CA ARG A 241 11.52 7.24 -10.27
C ARG A 241 12.12 6.12 -9.44
N LEU A 242 11.60 5.89 -8.24
CA LEU A 242 12.00 4.77 -7.39
C LEU A 242 11.71 3.43 -8.08
N ILE A 243 10.54 3.28 -8.69
CA ILE A 243 10.16 2.09 -9.47
C ILE A 243 11.10 1.90 -10.67
N ALA A 244 11.39 2.96 -11.41
CA ALA A 244 12.32 2.91 -12.54
C ALA A 244 13.73 2.48 -12.10
N GLN A 245 14.18 2.93 -10.92
CA GLN A 245 15.45 2.51 -10.31
C GLN A 245 15.41 1.03 -9.90
N ASP A 246 14.35 0.58 -9.22
CA ASP A 246 14.21 -0.80 -8.73
C ASP A 246 14.11 -1.82 -9.87
N LYS A 247 13.37 -1.47 -10.91
CA LYS A 247 13.06 -2.35 -12.05
C LYS A 247 14.02 -2.17 -13.23
N HIS A 248 14.94 -1.22 -13.14
CA HIS A 248 15.85 -0.84 -14.21
C HIS A 248 15.12 -0.60 -15.54
N CYS A 249 13.98 0.10 -15.49
CA CYS A 249 13.11 0.35 -16.63
C CYS A 249 12.99 1.86 -16.94
N SER A 250 12.31 2.18 -18.05
CA SER A 250 12.03 3.57 -18.41
C SER A 250 10.99 4.20 -17.47
N ILE A 251 10.97 5.54 -17.41
CA ILE A 251 9.96 6.29 -16.63
C ILE A 251 8.53 5.97 -17.09
N THR A 252 8.33 5.72 -18.38
CA THR A 252 7.00 5.36 -18.93
C THR A 252 6.56 3.99 -18.43
N GLU A 253 7.44 2.98 -18.52
CA GLU A 253 7.13 1.63 -18.00
C GLU A 253 6.92 1.64 -16.49
N ALA A 254 7.72 2.43 -15.76
CA ALA A 254 7.56 2.60 -14.32
C ALA A 254 6.24 3.28 -13.95
N TRP A 255 5.76 4.23 -14.75
CA TRP A 255 4.46 4.88 -14.56
C TRP A 255 3.30 3.90 -14.76
N ASP A 256 3.36 3.08 -15.82
CA ASP A 256 2.37 2.03 -16.06
C ASP A 256 2.36 1.00 -14.92
N LEU A 257 3.55 0.67 -14.40
CA LEU A 257 3.68 -0.22 -13.25
C LEU A 257 3.14 0.43 -11.96
N LEU A 258 3.38 1.73 -11.76
CA LEU A 258 2.82 2.49 -10.63
C LEU A 258 1.30 2.39 -10.62
N ILE A 259 0.64 2.66 -11.76
CA ILE A 259 -0.82 2.61 -11.85
C ILE A 259 -1.33 1.19 -11.62
N SER A 260 -0.75 0.20 -12.29
CA SER A 260 -1.25 -1.18 -12.24
C SER A 260 -1.02 -1.87 -10.88
N SER A 261 0.04 -1.48 -10.16
CA SER A 261 0.35 -2.03 -8.83
C SER A 261 -0.27 -1.25 -7.66
N ALA A 262 -0.84 -0.06 -7.89
CA ALA A 262 -1.35 0.82 -6.84
C ALA A 262 -2.36 0.18 -5.89
N GLY A 263 -3.33 -0.57 -6.43
CA GLY A 263 -4.35 -1.24 -5.61
C GLY A 263 -3.74 -2.29 -4.68
N TYR A 264 -2.84 -3.11 -5.23
CA TYR A 264 -2.17 -4.18 -4.50
C TYR A 264 -1.13 -3.67 -3.51
N GLY A 265 -0.41 -2.59 -3.84
CA GLY A 265 0.51 -1.92 -2.92
C GLY A 265 -0.20 -1.37 -1.68
N SER A 266 -1.37 -0.75 -1.84
CA SER A 266 -2.17 -0.29 -0.69
C SER A 266 -2.66 -1.43 0.22
N ILE A 267 -2.77 -2.67 -0.30
CA ILE A 267 -3.14 -3.84 0.49
C ILE A 267 -1.93 -4.38 1.26
N LEU A 268 -0.79 -4.57 0.57
CA LEU A 268 0.39 -5.22 1.16
C LEU A 268 1.26 -4.27 2.00
N GLN A 269 1.24 -2.97 1.72
CA GLN A 269 2.03 -1.96 2.44
C GLN A 269 1.08 -0.98 3.15
N ARG A 270 0.11 -1.54 3.87
CA ARG A 270 -0.78 -0.79 4.77
C ARG A 270 -0.01 -0.34 6.01
N ILE A 271 -0.44 0.75 6.64
CA ILE A 271 0.10 1.17 7.94
C ILE A 271 -0.76 0.44 8.98
N GLU A 272 -0.14 -0.46 9.75
CA GLU A 272 -0.77 -1.09 10.90
C GLU A 272 -0.37 -0.34 12.18
N ASP A 273 -1.14 -0.48 13.25
CA ASP A 273 -0.87 0.21 14.52
C ASP A 273 0.54 -0.11 15.06
N GLU A 274 1.04 -1.33 14.81
CA GLU A 274 2.40 -1.76 15.21
C GLU A 274 3.51 -1.08 14.39
N ASP A 275 3.19 -0.55 13.20
CA ASP A 275 4.14 0.09 12.30
C ASP A 275 4.26 1.60 12.55
N GLU A 276 3.34 2.20 13.31
CA GLU A 276 3.28 3.66 13.50
C GLU A 276 4.57 4.19 14.14
N ASP A 277 5.10 3.50 15.16
CA ASP A 277 6.33 3.89 15.84
C ASP A 277 7.57 3.82 14.92
N GLU A 278 7.69 2.75 14.11
CA GLU A 278 8.79 2.62 13.14
C GLU A 278 8.71 3.72 12.08
N LEU A 279 7.50 3.96 11.56
CA LEU A 279 7.27 4.98 10.55
C LEU A 279 7.57 6.37 11.10
N ASP A 280 7.15 6.66 12.33
CA ASP A 280 7.42 7.91 13.03
C ASP A 280 8.91 8.10 13.29
N ASP A 281 9.66 7.04 13.61
CA ASP A 281 11.11 7.12 13.78
C ASP A 281 11.83 7.37 12.45
N ILE A 282 11.42 6.70 11.37
CA ILE A 282 11.91 6.97 10.01
C ILE A 282 11.63 8.43 9.65
N VAL A 283 10.40 8.89 9.82
CA VAL A 283 10.00 10.26 9.51
C VAL A 283 10.80 11.23 10.37
N ARG A 284 10.81 11.07 11.70
CA ARG A 284 11.55 11.91 12.66
C ARG A 284 13.02 12.01 12.30
N SER A 285 13.66 10.92 11.89
CA SER A 285 15.06 10.93 11.47
C SER A 285 15.31 11.85 10.27
N VAL A 286 14.38 11.90 9.30
CA VAL A 286 14.41 12.82 8.15
C VAL A 286 14.31 14.28 8.62
N TYR A 287 13.49 14.56 9.63
CA TYR A 287 13.32 15.90 10.18
C TYR A 287 14.55 16.38 10.95
N LEU A 288 15.16 15.51 11.77
CA LEU A 288 16.22 15.90 12.70
C LEU A 288 17.59 15.98 12.05
N ASN A 289 17.88 15.12 11.07
CA ASN A 289 19.26 14.94 10.57
C ASN A 289 19.37 14.92 9.03
N PRO A 290 18.91 15.94 8.30
CA PRO A 290 18.96 15.96 6.84
C PRO A 290 20.39 15.84 6.28
N THR A 291 21.39 16.34 7.01
CA THR A 291 22.80 16.29 6.62
C THR A 291 23.49 14.97 6.98
N SER A 292 23.02 14.23 7.99
CA SER A 292 23.59 12.93 8.39
C SER A 292 23.41 11.91 7.27
N TYR A 293 22.24 11.89 6.63
CA TYR A 293 21.93 10.96 5.55
C TYR A 293 22.76 11.19 4.29
N MET A 294 23.22 12.41 4.03
CA MET A 294 24.08 12.70 2.89
C MET A 294 25.52 12.23 3.07
N ARG A 295 26.02 12.03 4.30
CA ARG A 295 27.41 11.61 4.56
C ARG A 295 27.63 10.09 4.54
N CYS A 296 26.59 9.27 4.65
CA CYS A 296 26.74 7.81 4.74
C CYS A 296 26.87 7.11 3.38
N THR A 297 26.74 7.82 2.25
CA THR A 297 27.03 7.24 0.94
C THR A 297 28.53 7.37 0.65
N GLY A 298 29.32 6.41 1.13
CA GLY A 298 30.67 6.21 0.60
C GLY A 298 30.63 6.14 -0.93
N PRO A 299 31.74 6.44 -1.63
CA PRO A 299 31.78 6.48 -3.09
C PRO A 299 31.15 5.21 -3.66
N ARG A 300 30.02 5.38 -4.36
CA ARG A 300 29.26 4.26 -4.94
C ARG A 300 30.23 3.39 -5.75
N PRO A 301 30.24 2.05 -5.57
CA PRO A 301 30.94 1.19 -6.49
C PRO A 301 30.40 1.51 -7.89
N LYS A 302 31.30 1.97 -8.78
CA LYS A 302 30.94 2.29 -10.17
C LYS A 302 30.15 1.12 -10.74
N PRO A 303 29.00 1.36 -11.39
CA PRO A 303 28.19 0.29 -11.96
C PRO A 303 29.11 -0.61 -12.79
N ARG A 304 29.23 -1.87 -12.37
CA ARG A 304 30.05 -2.85 -13.07
C ARG A 304 29.50 -2.86 -14.49
N PRO A 305 30.30 -2.53 -15.53
CA PRO A 305 29.81 -2.53 -16.89
C PRO A 305 29.14 -3.88 -17.14
N LEU A 306 27.86 -3.85 -17.52
CA LEU A 306 27.10 -5.04 -17.87
C LEU A 306 27.96 -5.79 -18.89
N ARG A 307 28.45 -6.96 -18.47
CA ARG A 307 29.22 -7.85 -19.32
C ARG A 307 28.33 -8.11 -20.52
N LYS A 308 28.67 -7.53 -21.69
CA LYS A 308 27.95 -7.79 -22.94
C LYS A 308 27.88 -9.32 -23.03
N LYS A 309 26.67 -9.85 -23.01
CA LYS A 309 26.44 -11.27 -23.26
C LYS A 309 26.97 -11.47 -24.68
N GLU A 310 28.16 -12.05 -24.79
CA GLU A 310 28.76 -12.36 -26.07
C GLU A 310 27.77 -13.28 -26.78
N THR A 311 27.11 -12.74 -27.80
CA THR A 311 26.32 -13.52 -28.72
C THR A 311 27.29 -14.51 -29.36
N PRO A 312 27.11 -15.83 -29.20
CA PRO A 312 27.95 -16.80 -29.89
C PRO A 312 27.87 -16.51 -31.39
N ALA A 313 29.05 -16.44 -32.02
CA ALA A 313 29.18 -16.20 -33.45
C ALA A 313 28.33 -17.23 -34.20
N ALA A 314 27.32 -16.74 -34.94
CA ALA A 314 26.60 -17.55 -35.90
C ALA A 314 27.57 -17.87 -37.05
N GLU A 315 27.71 -19.16 -37.35
CA GLU A 315 28.44 -19.64 -38.52
C GLU A 315 27.81 -19.11 -39.82
N PRO A 316 28.63 -18.83 -40.85
CA PRO A 316 28.14 -18.37 -42.15
C PRO A 316 27.56 -19.56 -42.92
N GLY A 317 26.23 -19.62 -42.98
CA GLY A 317 25.46 -20.52 -43.85
C GLY A 317 24.72 -19.74 -44.92
N ASP A 318 24.76 -20.28 -46.14
CA ASP A 318 24.50 -19.64 -47.42
C ASP A 318 23.13 -18.98 -47.66
N LEU A 319 23.21 -18.02 -48.58
CA LEU A 319 22.18 -17.31 -49.33
C LEU A 319 20.96 -18.17 -49.73
N ASP A 320 19.76 -17.70 -49.38
CA ASP A 320 18.63 -17.73 -50.32
C ASP A 320 17.73 -16.50 -50.15
N THR A 321 17.60 -15.75 -51.24
CA THR A 321 16.86 -14.48 -51.32
C THR A 321 15.41 -14.73 -51.72
N GLY A 322 14.49 -14.58 -50.77
CA GLY A 322 13.04 -14.55 -51.03
C GLY A 322 12.38 -13.34 -50.34
N PRO A 323 11.44 -12.61 -50.99
CA PRO A 323 10.91 -11.37 -50.45
C PRO A 323 9.74 -11.65 -49.50
N CYS A 324 9.90 -11.35 -48.21
CA CYS A 324 8.80 -11.41 -47.25
C CYS A 324 8.52 -10.06 -46.58
N ARG A 325 7.48 -9.42 -47.14
CA ARG A 325 6.42 -8.62 -46.51
C ARG A 325 6.64 -8.10 -45.09
N THR A 326 6.56 -6.78 -45.00
CA THR A 326 6.05 -5.98 -43.87
C THR A 326 5.17 -6.76 -42.89
N SER A 327 5.66 -6.94 -41.66
CA SER A 327 4.81 -7.30 -40.51
C SER A 327 5.04 -6.27 -39.41
N ALA A 328 3.97 -5.53 -39.14
CA ALA A 328 3.86 -4.56 -38.08
C ALA A 328 4.09 -5.24 -36.73
N ARG A 329 4.87 -4.58 -35.86
CA ARG A 329 4.96 -4.94 -34.45
C ARG A 329 3.60 -4.75 -33.80
N CYS A 330 2.91 -5.87 -33.54
CA CYS A 330 1.85 -5.93 -32.57
C CYS A 330 2.45 -5.75 -31.17
N HIS A 331 2.35 -4.54 -30.62
CA HIS A 331 2.27 -4.41 -29.18
C HIS A 331 0.92 -5.02 -28.74
N PRO A 332 0.86 -5.89 -27.73
CA PRO A 332 -0.41 -6.33 -27.19
C PRO A 332 -1.15 -5.09 -26.65
N PRO A 333 -2.48 -4.98 -26.84
CA PRO A 333 -3.23 -3.89 -26.25
C PRO A 333 -3.06 -3.93 -24.73
N LEU A 334 -2.80 -2.75 -24.15
CA LEU A 334 -2.90 -2.50 -22.72
C LEU A 334 -4.22 -3.11 -22.24
N ARG A 335 -4.15 -4.22 -21.50
CA ARG A 335 -5.31 -4.75 -20.80
C ARG A 335 -5.76 -3.66 -19.83
N GLU A 336 -7.06 -3.35 -19.84
CA GLU A 336 -7.66 -2.49 -18.83
C GLU A 336 -7.18 -2.94 -17.44
N PRO A 337 -6.89 -2.00 -16.52
CA PRO A 337 -6.61 -2.35 -15.14
C PRO A 337 -7.71 -3.30 -14.69
N LEU A 338 -7.34 -4.48 -14.18
CA LEU A 338 -8.27 -5.35 -13.47
C LEU A 338 -8.90 -4.47 -12.39
N GLU A 339 -10.14 -4.03 -12.63
CA GLU A 339 -10.94 -3.41 -11.59
C GLU A 339 -11.03 -4.47 -10.50
N LEU A 340 -10.31 -4.25 -9.39
CA LEU A 340 -10.55 -4.98 -8.16
C LEU A 340 -12.07 -4.98 -7.96
N PRO A 341 -12.71 -6.12 -7.69
CA PRO A 341 -14.16 -6.19 -7.56
C PRO A 341 -14.61 -5.20 -6.47
N GLN A 342 -15.02 -4.01 -6.89
CA GLN A 342 -15.67 -3.03 -6.04
C GLN A 342 -17.10 -3.54 -5.84
N LYS A 343 -17.27 -4.55 -4.99
CA LYS A 343 -18.60 -4.95 -4.53
C LYS A 343 -19.19 -3.73 -3.81
N ARG A 344 -20.14 -3.05 -4.47
CA ARG A 344 -20.96 -2.00 -3.85
C ARG A 344 -21.81 -2.66 -2.78
N TYR A 345 -21.40 -2.53 -1.53
CA TYR A 345 -22.28 -2.81 -0.40
C TYR A 345 -23.37 -1.74 -0.39
N HIS A 346 -24.54 -2.07 -0.91
CA HIS A 346 -25.74 -1.28 -0.66
C HIS A 346 -26.16 -1.50 0.79
N LEU A 347 -25.60 -0.71 1.71
CA LEU A 347 -26.18 -0.52 3.03
C LEU A 347 -27.53 0.18 2.83
N ARG A 348 -28.62 -0.61 2.76
CA ARG A 348 -29.97 -0.07 2.90
C ARG A 348 -30.12 0.41 4.35
N SER A 349 -29.96 1.71 4.57
CA SER A 349 -30.37 2.36 5.81
C SER A 349 -31.89 2.27 5.93
N HIS A 350 -32.39 1.27 6.66
CA HIS A 350 -33.78 1.23 7.10
C HIS A 350 -33.95 2.12 8.34
N THR A 351 -33.81 3.43 8.17
CA THR A 351 -34.32 4.41 9.14
C THR A 351 -35.77 4.71 8.78
N LYS A 352 -36.70 3.91 9.31
CA LYS A 352 -38.11 4.31 9.38
C LYS A 352 -38.21 5.42 10.42
N GLN A 353 -38.32 6.67 9.96
CA GLN A 353 -38.78 7.77 10.79
C GLN A 353 -40.26 7.53 11.13
N VAL A 354 -40.54 7.19 12.38
CA VAL A 354 -41.89 7.28 12.96
C VAL A 354 -42.09 8.75 13.31
N LEU A 355 -42.75 9.49 12.43
CA LEU A 355 -43.19 10.85 12.70
C LEU A 355 -44.55 10.76 13.42
N THR A 356 -44.55 10.80 14.74
CA THR A 356 -45.76 11.02 15.53
C THR A 356 -46.08 12.51 15.55
N THR A 357 -47.05 12.91 14.73
CA THR A 357 -47.67 14.23 14.81
C THR A 357 -48.56 14.30 16.04
N VAL A 358 -48.15 15.07 17.05
CA VAL A 358 -49.02 15.50 18.14
C VAL A 358 -49.74 16.76 17.67
N THR A 359 -51.01 16.62 17.31
CA THR A 359 -51.95 17.72 17.12
C THR A 359 -52.48 18.13 18.50
N THR A 360 -52.07 19.30 19.00
CA THR A 360 -52.82 20.01 20.04
C THR A 360 -53.75 20.97 19.34
N ASP A 361 -55.00 20.55 19.19
CA ASP A 361 -56.13 21.47 19.17
C ASP A 361 -56.26 22.03 20.59
N ASP A 362 -56.29 23.35 20.73
CA ASP A 362 -57.13 23.96 21.77
C ASP A 362 -57.59 25.33 21.33
N ALA A 363 -58.91 25.45 21.29
CA ALA A 363 -59.67 26.62 20.96
C ALA A 363 -60.07 27.36 22.24
N SER A 364 -60.05 28.69 22.16
CA SER A 364 -61.00 29.62 22.77
C SER A 364 -61.21 29.61 24.29
N SER A 365 -60.76 30.70 24.93
CA SER A 365 -61.60 31.59 25.75
C SER A 365 -60.98 32.98 25.84
#